data_AF-A0A4Q1JN05-F1
#
_entry.id   AF-A0A4Q1JN05-F1
#
_cell.length_a   1.000
_cell.length_b   1.000
_cell.length_c   1.000
_cell.angle_alpha   90.00
_cell.angle_beta   90.00
_cell.angle_gamma   90.00
#
_symmetry.space_group_name_H-M   'P 1'
#
loop_
_entity.id
_entity.type
_entity.pdbx_description
1 polymer ?
#
loop_
_entity_poly.entity_id
_entity_poly.type
_entity_poly.pdbx_seq_one_letter_code
_entity_poly.pdbx_strand_id
1 'polypeptide(L)'
;MKNKNLYELKEVISRVNNKGNNKFKLALLLNEKMIEERIATIDKLREQSDEFKVFEQKRNELITAHAELDENGQIIVYTQAEGRGEKSSNGYGYPNIVKEKKKYEKQLIAMQEEYKEVIEAEIKKEADFVETLNQSVDPEIEFSSIPFDSVPEIEYEEMKVLMPFIEK
;
A
#
# COMPACT_ATOMS: atom_id res chain seq x y z
N MET A 1 9.44 11.46 -14.69
CA MET A 1 9.34 10.60 -13.48
C MET A 1 7.88 10.27 -13.23
N LYS A 2 7.54 9.08 -12.70
CA LYS A 2 6.15 8.70 -12.37
C LYS A 2 5.87 8.85 -10.87
N ASN A 3 4.60 8.99 -10.48
CA ASN A 3 4.20 9.10 -9.07
C ASN A 3 4.70 7.93 -8.20
N LYS A 4 4.66 6.70 -8.73
CA LYS A 4 5.20 5.52 -8.02
C LYS A 4 6.69 5.62 -7.68
N ASN A 5 7.48 6.36 -8.47
CA ASN A 5 8.91 6.51 -8.23
C ASN A 5 9.19 7.40 -7.00
N LEU A 6 8.20 8.18 -6.54
CA LEU A 6 8.34 9.01 -5.33
C LEU A 6 8.56 8.15 -4.07
N TYR A 7 7.95 6.97 -4.01
CA TYR A 7 8.13 6.04 -2.88
C TYR A 7 9.57 5.49 -2.85
N GLU A 8 10.10 5.08 -3.99
CA GLU A 8 11.50 4.64 -4.13
C GLU A 8 12.49 5.77 -3.78
N LEU A 9 12.21 6.98 -4.23
CA LEU A 9 13.00 8.16 -3.86
C LEU A 9 12.99 8.43 -2.36
N LYS A 10 11.83 8.35 -1.70
CA LYS A 10 11.72 8.51 -0.25
C LYS A 10 12.60 7.52 0.50
N GLU A 11 12.55 6.24 0.11
CA GLU A 11 13.37 5.20 0.71
C GLU A 11 14.87 5.47 0.52
N VAL A 12 15.29 5.82 -0.70
CA VAL A 12 16.69 6.11 -1.00
C VAL A 12 17.19 7.33 -0.24
N ILE A 13 16.43 8.43 -0.21
CA ILE A 13 16.78 9.63 0.55
C ILE A 13 16.98 9.29 2.03
N SER A 14 16.05 8.54 2.62
CA SER A 14 16.12 8.12 4.02
C SER A 14 17.40 7.30 4.32
N ARG A 15 17.87 6.47 3.38
CA ARG A 15 19.11 5.69 3.53
C ARG A 15 20.38 6.53 3.41
N VAL A 16 20.39 7.59 2.59
CA VAL A 16 21.60 8.36 2.28
C VAL A 16 21.67 9.74 2.95
N ASN A 17 20.61 10.20 3.63
CA ASN A 17 20.54 11.54 4.23
C ASN A 17 21.61 11.83 5.31
N ASN A 18 22.24 10.78 5.85
CA ASN A 18 23.34 10.90 6.80
C ASN A 18 24.73 11.05 6.13
N LYS A 19 24.84 10.78 4.83
CA LYS A 19 26.08 10.85 4.03
C LYS A 19 26.32 12.24 3.45
N GLY A 20 27.56 12.49 3.01
CA GLY A 20 27.92 13.70 2.26
C GLY A 20 27.95 15.01 3.06
N ASN A 21 28.09 16.10 2.32
CA ASN A 21 28.21 17.45 2.88
C ASN A 21 26.84 18.12 3.10
N ASN A 22 26.83 19.30 3.72
CA ASN A 22 25.58 20.01 4.03
C ASN A 22 24.80 20.45 2.77
N LYS A 23 25.45 20.67 1.62
CA LYS A 23 24.75 21.03 0.38
C LYS A 23 23.91 19.84 -0.11
N PHE A 24 24.53 18.66 -0.16
CA PHE A 24 23.86 17.41 -0.51
C PHE A 24 22.70 17.12 0.45
N LYS A 25 22.96 17.17 1.76
CA LYS A 25 21.95 16.93 2.79
C LYS A 25 20.78 17.90 2.72
N LEU A 26 21.05 19.19 2.52
CA LEU A 26 19.99 20.19 2.41
C LEU A 26 19.09 19.94 1.20
N ALA A 27 19.66 19.66 0.04
CA ALA A 27 18.89 19.33 -1.15
C ALA A 27 18.05 18.05 -0.96
N LEU A 28 18.61 17.01 -0.33
CA LEU A 28 17.85 15.81 0.00
C LEU A 28 16.68 16.09 0.94
N LEU A 29 16.88 16.87 2.00
CA LEU A 29 15.81 17.20 2.96
C LEU A 29 14.69 18.03 2.32
N LEU A 30 15.03 18.97 1.43
CA LEU A 30 14.04 19.74 0.68
C LEU A 30 13.22 18.84 -0.26
N ASN A 31 13.89 17.94 -0.97
CA ASN A 31 13.23 16.97 -1.85
C ASN A 31 12.37 15.99 -1.05
N GLU A 32 12.87 15.48 0.08
CA GLU A 32 12.13 14.58 0.97
C GLU A 32 10.82 15.23 1.41
N LYS A 33 10.86 16.48 1.89
CA LYS A 33 9.64 17.20 2.30
C LYS A 33 8.59 17.25 1.17
N MET A 34 9.01 17.57 -0.06
CA MET A 34 8.10 17.64 -1.20
C MET A 34 7.56 16.28 -1.61
N ILE A 35 8.41 15.26 -1.58
CA ILE A 35 8.02 13.87 -1.83
C ILE A 35 6.99 13.41 -0.79
N GLU A 36 7.22 13.71 0.50
CA GLU A 36 6.33 13.33 1.58
C GLU A 36 4.94 13.96 1.48
N GLU A 37 4.87 15.27 1.22
CA GLU A 37 3.60 15.98 1.01
C GLU A 37 2.82 15.39 -0.17
N ARG A 38 3.50 15.03 -1.25
CA ARG A 38 2.87 14.43 -2.42
C ARG A 38 2.41 13.00 -2.17
N ILE A 39 3.24 12.16 -1.55
CA ILE A 39 2.88 10.80 -1.14
C ILE A 39 1.66 10.83 -0.22
N ALA A 40 1.63 11.74 0.77
CA ALA A 40 0.48 11.87 1.66
C ALA A 40 -0.81 12.23 0.91
N THR A 41 -0.72 13.06 -0.14
CA THR A 41 -1.87 13.40 -0.98
C THR A 41 -2.33 12.20 -1.83
N ILE A 42 -1.38 11.45 -2.40
CA ILE A 42 -1.67 10.24 -3.17
C ILE A 42 -2.30 9.16 -2.28
N ASP A 43 -1.77 8.96 -1.08
CA ASP A 43 -2.24 7.94 -0.14
C ASP A 43 -3.68 8.18 0.33
N LYS A 44 -4.15 9.43 0.37
CA LYS A 44 -5.56 9.74 0.64
C LYS A 44 -6.51 9.17 -0.42
N LEU A 45 -6.03 8.99 -1.67
CA LEU A 45 -6.86 8.46 -2.76
C LEU A 45 -7.20 6.97 -2.57
N ARG A 46 -6.42 6.22 -1.78
CA ARG A 46 -6.64 4.80 -1.48
C ARG A 46 -7.30 4.55 -0.10
N GLU A 47 -7.61 5.60 0.66
CA GLU A 47 -8.27 5.44 1.96
C GLU A 47 -9.67 4.87 1.78
N GLN A 48 -9.95 3.69 2.33
CA GLN A 48 -11.25 3.02 2.16
C GLN A 48 -12.43 3.92 2.54
N SER A 49 -13.51 3.82 1.76
CA SER A 49 -14.78 4.45 2.11
C SER A 49 -15.35 3.89 3.42
N ASP A 50 -16.08 4.71 4.18
CA ASP A 50 -16.67 4.24 5.45
C ASP A 50 -17.71 3.14 5.23
N GLU A 51 -18.41 3.18 4.09
CA GLU A 51 -19.35 2.14 3.67
C GLU A 51 -18.65 0.81 3.39
N PHE A 52 -17.48 0.86 2.74
CA PHE A 52 -16.66 -0.34 2.51
C PHE A 52 -16.08 -0.90 3.81
N LYS A 53 -15.68 -0.04 4.76
CA LYS A 53 -15.25 -0.47 6.11
C LYS A 53 -16.38 -1.20 6.83
N VAL A 54 -17.63 -0.72 6.73
CA VAL A 54 -18.79 -1.41 7.30
C VAL A 54 -19.02 -2.77 6.64
N PHE A 55 -18.89 -2.87 5.32
CA PHE A 55 -18.94 -4.15 4.61
C PHE A 55 -17.87 -5.13 5.11
N GLU A 56 -16.61 -4.70 5.19
CA GLU A 56 -15.50 -5.52 5.69
C GLU A 56 -15.74 -6.01 7.12
N GLN A 57 -16.25 -5.13 7.98
CA GLN A 57 -16.61 -5.50 9.35
C GLN A 57 -17.70 -6.58 9.37
N LYS A 58 -18.81 -6.37 8.65
CA LYS A 58 -19.90 -7.37 8.55
C LYS A 58 -19.41 -8.69 7.97
N ARG A 59 -18.52 -8.65 6.97
CA ARG A 59 -17.90 -9.84 6.38
C ARG A 59 -17.07 -10.59 7.41
N ASN A 60 -16.25 -9.89 8.19
CA ASN A 60 -15.41 -10.50 9.22
C ASN A 60 -16.24 -11.10 10.36
N GLU A 61 -17.33 -10.44 10.77
CA GLU A 61 -18.29 -10.99 11.74
C GLU A 61 -18.93 -12.28 11.22
N LEU A 62 -19.36 -12.29 9.96
CA LEU A 62 -19.91 -13.47 9.30
C LEU A 62 -18.89 -14.61 9.24
N ILE A 63 -17.64 -14.33 8.85
CA ILE A 63 -16.57 -15.34 8.84
C ILE A 63 -16.35 -15.88 10.26
N THR A 64 -16.21 -15.01 11.26
CA THR A 64 -15.96 -15.40 12.66
C THR A 64 -17.04 -16.33 13.21
N ALA A 65 -18.31 -16.11 12.84
CA ALA A 65 -19.43 -16.95 13.27
C ALA A 65 -19.35 -18.39 12.72
N HIS A 66 -18.71 -18.59 11.56
CA HIS A 66 -18.74 -19.85 10.83
C HIS A 66 -17.37 -20.54 10.65
N ALA A 67 -16.28 -19.81 10.87
CA ALA A 67 -14.92 -20.29 10.66
C ALA A 67 -14.40 -21.17 11.80
N GLU A 68 -13.33 -21.90 11.48
CA GLU A 68 -12.46 -22.55 12.44
C GLU A 68 -11.70 -21.49 13.24
N LEU A 69 -11.76 -21.60 14.57
CA LEU A 69 -11.11 -20.69 15.50
C LEU A 69 -10.00 -21.42 16.26
N ASP A 70 -8.96 -20.70 16.64
CA ASP A 70 -7.91 -21.18 17.54
C ASP A 70 -8.37 -21.18 19.01
N GLU A 71 -7.47 -21.56 19.92
CA GLU A 71 -7.71 -21.59 21.35
C GLU A 71 -7.97 -20.19 21.95
N ASN A 72 -7.58 -19.12 21.25
CA ASN A 72 -7.78 -17.73 21.65
C ASN A 72 -9.04 -17.11 21.01
N GLY A 73 -9.80 -17.87 20.23
CA GLY A 73 -10.98 -17.39 19.50
C GLY A 73 -10.66 -16.59 18.24
N GLN A 74 -9.43 -16.65 17.72
CA GLN A 74 -9.02 -16.01 16.47
C GLN A 74 -9.25 -16.95 15.28
N ILE A 75 -9.58 -16.39 14.12
CA ILE A 75 -9.80 -17.18 12.90
C ILE A 75 -8.50 -17.85 12.46
N ILE A 76 -8.53 -19.17 12.27
CA ILE A 76 -7.43 -19.91 11.65
C ILE A 76 -7.52 -19.74 10.14
N VAL A 77 -6.44 -19.24 9.54
CA VAL A 77 -6.29 -19.10 8.09
C VAL A 77 -5.29 -20.12 7.55
N TYR A 78 -5.55 -20.58 6.33
CA TYR A 78 -4.75 -21.59 5.65
C TYR A 78 -4.18 -21.06 4.34
N THR A 79 -3.09 -21.65 3.84
CA THR A 79 -2.48 -21.24 2.57
C THR A 79 -3.34 -21.58 1.35
N GLN A 80 -4.32 -22.46 1.48
CA GLN A 80 -5.29 -22.79 0.44
C GLN A 80 -6.74 -22.76 0.99
N ALA A 81 -7.70 -22.61 0.07
CA ALA A 81 -9.12 -22.59 0.40
C ALA A 81 -9.60 -23.92 1.03
N GLU A 82 -10.74 -23.84 1.73
CA GLU A 82 -11.39 -24.98 2.40
C GLU A 82 -10.51 -25.68 3.45
N GLY A 83 -9.63 -24.93 4.12
CA GLY A 83 -8.77 -25.47 5.16
C GLY A 83 -7.66 -26.40 4.62
N ARG A 84 -7.31 -26.27 3.35
CA ARG A 84 -6.23 -27.05 2.73
C ARG A 84 -4.88 -26.33 2.86
N GLY A 85 -3.81 -27.10 2.76
CA GLY A 85 -2.46 -26.59 2.93
C GLY A 85 -2.08 -26.41 4.40
N GLU A 86 -1.08 -25.57 4.64
CA GLU A 86 -0.55 -25.31 5.98
C GLU A 86 -1.30 -24.14 6.63
N LYS A 87 -1.35 -24.12 7.97
CA LYS A 87 -1.82 -22.97 8.73
C LYS A 87 -0.89 -21.80 8.46
N SER A 88 -1.45 -20.66 8.08
CA SER A 88 -0.66 -19.48 7.81
C SER A 88 -0.16 -18.85 9.10
N SER A 89 1.14 -18.56 9.18
CA SER A 89 1.80 -17.97 10.35
C SER A 89 1.81 -16.44 10.34
N ASN A 90 1.47 -15.81 9.20
CA ASN A 90 1.50 -14.36 9.03
C ASN A 90 0.12 -13.70 9.08
N GLY A 91 -0.94 -14.46 9.39
CA GLY A 91 -2.32 -13.97 9.44
C GLY A 91 -2.98 -13.76 8.08
N TYR A 92 -2.27 -13.98 6.97
CA TYR A 92 -2.83 -13.91 5.61
C TYR A 92 -3.16 -15.31 5.09
N GLY A 93 -4.38 -15.52 4.62
CA GLY A 93 -4.79 -16.78 4.01
C GLY A 93 -6.30 -16.91 3.89
N TYR A 94 -6.75 -18.14 3.70
CA TYR A 94 -8.15 -18.48 3.52
C TYR A 94 -8.74 -19.03 4.83
N PRO A 95 -9.83 -18.45 5.36
CA PRO A 95 -10.51 -19.00 6.51
C PRO A 95 -11.17 -20.34 6.15
N ASN A 96 -11.10 -21.29 7.08
CA ASN A 96 -11.79 -22.57 6.92
C ASN A 96 -13.20 -22.50 7.51
N ILE A 97 -14.24 -22.59 6.67
CA ILE A 97 -15.64 -22.51 7.11
C ILE A 97 -16.13 -23.90 7.53
N VAL A 98 -16.24 -24.13 8.84
CA VAL A 98 -16.57 -25.45 9.42
C VAL A 98 -18.01 -25.55 9.94
N LYS A 99 -18.70 -24.43 10.18
CA LYS A 99 -20.08 -24.42 10.68
C LYS A 99 -21.06 -23.92 9.62
N GLU A 100 -22.15 -24.67 9.43
CA GLU A 100 -23.29 -24.26 8.59
C GLU A 100 -22.90 -23.71 7.21
N LYS A 101 -21.94 -24.34 6.50
CA LYS A 101 -21.34 -23.84 5.24
C LYS A 101 -22.37 -23.30 4.24
N LYS A 102 -23.47 -24.04 3.99
CA LYS A 102 -24.54 -23.60 3.08
C LYS A 102 -25.25 -22.32 3.51
N LYS A 103 -25.38 -22.09 4.82
CA LYS A 103 -26.00 -20.87 5.38
C LYS A 103 -25.03 -19.69 5.26
N TYR A 104 -23.75 -19.92 5.61
CA TYR A 104 -22.67 -18.95 5.39
C TYR A 104 -22.63 -18.48 3.94
N GLU A 105 -22.59 -19.42 2.98
CA GLU A 105 -22.55 -19.11 1.55
C GLU A 105 -23.75 -18.25 1.11
N LYS A 106 -24.96 -18.60 1.56
CA LYS A 106 -26.17 -17.80 1.28
C LYS A 106 -26.10 -16.40 1.87
N GLN A 107 -25.63 -16.26 3.11
CA GLN A 107 -25.51 -14.97 3.79
C GLN A 107 -24.43 -14.10 3.13
N LEU A 108 -23.30 -14.71 2.73
CA LEU A 108 -22.23 -14.01 2.03
C LEU A 108 -22.70 -13.49 0.67
N ILE A 109 -23.40 -14.31 -0.12
CA ILE A 109 -23.96 -13.89 -1.41
C ILE A 109 -24.96 -12.75 -1.23
N ALA A 110 -25.88 -12.87 -0.26
CA ALA A 110 -26.85 -11.81 0.02
C ALA A 110 -26.16 -10.49 0.44
N MET A 111 -25.12 -10.58 1.27
CA MET A 111 -24.33 -9.42 1.68
C MET A 111 -23.55 -8.80 0.51
N GLN A 112 -22.95 -9.63 -0.36
CA GLN A 112 -22.27 -9.14 -1.55
C GLN A 112 -23.22 -8.43 -2.52
N GLU A 113 -24.46 -8.92 -2.64
CA GLU A 113 -25.47 -8.24 -3.45
C GLU A 113 -25.96 -6.94 -2.80
N GLU A 114 -26.18 -6.92 -1.47
CA GLU A 114 -26.54 -5.71 -0.71
C GLU A 114 -25.49 -4.59 -0.86
N TYR A 115 -24.21 -4.97 -0.88
CA TYR A 115 -23.07 -4.03 -0.94
C TYR A 115 -22.43 -3.93 -2.33
N LYS A 116 -23.09 -4.44 -3.38
CA LYS A 116 -22.50 -4.55 -4.72
C LYS A 116 -21.92 -3.23 -5.23
N GLU A 117 -22.69 -2.15 -5.15
CA GLU A 117 -22.26 -0.82 -5.62
C GLU A 117 -21.05 -0.30 -4.83
N VAL A 118 -21.01 -0.54 -3.52
CA VAL A 118 -19.87 -0.18 -2.65
C VAL A 118 -18.62 -0.95 -3.04
N ILE A 119 -18.75 -2.26 -3.27
CA ILE A 119 -17.64 -3.14 -3.69
C ILE A 119 -17.12 -2.71 -5.07
N GLU A 120 -18.01 -2.49 -6.04
CA GLU A 120 -17.64 -2.05 -7.39
C GLU A 120 -16.97 -0.67 -7.38
N ALA A 121 -17.46 0.26 -6.56
CA ALA A 121 -16.85 1.58 -6.39
C ALA A 121 -15.43 1.48 -5.81
N GLU A 122 -15.22 0.64 -4.80
CA GLU A 122 -13.89 0.45 -4.19
C GLU A 122 -12.92 -0.26 -5.16
N ILE A 123 -13.37 -1.24 -5.94
CA ILE A 123 -12.58 -1.87 -7.01
C ILE A 123 -12.14 -0.83 -8.05
N LYS A 124 -13.08 0.01 -8.49
CA LYS A 124 -12.77 1.06 -9.47
C LYS A 124 -11.77 2.06 -8.89
N LYS A 125 -11.96 2.47 -7.64
CA LYS A 125 -11.05 3.39 -6.95
C LYS A 125 -9.63 2.84 -6.85
N GLU A 126 -9.47 1.55 -6.54
CA GLU A 126 -8.15 0.92 -6.53
C GLU A 126 -7.51 0.90 -7.94
N ALA A 127 -8.31 0.65 -8.98
CA ALA A 127 -7.83 0.74 -10.36
C ALA A 127 -7.39 2.18 -10.72
N ASP A 128 -8.21 3.18 -10.40
CA ASP A 128 -7.91 4.61 -10.62
C ASP A 128 -6.66 5.06 -9.82
N PHE A 129 -6.45 4.50 -8.63
CA PHE A 129 -5.25 4.70 -7.83
C PHE A 129 -4.00 4.15 -8.52
N VAL A 130 -4.05 2.92 -9.03
CA VAL A 130 -2.95 2.31 -9.80
C VAL A 130 -2.64 3.10 -11.08
N GLU A 131 -3.65 3.65 -11.75
CA GLU A 131 -3.44 4.56 -12.87
C GLU A 131 -2.73 5.84 -12.42
N THR A 132 -3.18 6.45 -11.32
CA THR A 132 -2.55 7.64 -10.72
C THR A 132 -1.07 7.41 -10.40
N LEU A 133 -0.70 6.23 -9.86
CA LEU A 133 0.69 5.86 -9.61
C LEU A 133 1.54 5.79 -10.89
N ASN A 134 0.93 5.46 -12.03
CA ASN A 134 1.61 5.35 -13.31
C ASN A 134 1.67 6.65 -14.12
N GLN A 135 0.92 7.68 -13.72
CA GLN A 135 0.99 9.01 -14.30
C GLN A 135 2.33 9.69 -13.98
N SER A 136 2.70 10.65 -14.84
CA SER A 136 3.85 11.52 -14.61
C SER A 136 3.63 12.37 -13.36
N VAL A 137 4.71 12.66 -12.64
CA VAL A 137 4.69 13.68 -11.58
C VAL A 137 4.33 15.02 -12.22
N ASP A 138 3.53 15.79 -11.50
CA ASP A 138 3.10 17.12 -11.92
C ASP A 138 4.32 18.00 -12.24
N PRO A 139 4.39 18.62 -13.44
CA PRO A 139 5.51 19.48 -13.80
C PRO A 139 5.66 20.72 -12.91
N GLU A 140 4.62 21.13 -12.17
CA GLU A 140 4.69 22.24 -11.21
C GLU A 140 5.46 21.86 -9.92
N ILE A 141 5.73 20.58 -9.68
CA ILE A 141 6.54 20.15 -8.54
C ILE A 141 8.02 20.34 -8.88
N GLU A 142 8.60 21.40 -8.32
CA GLU A 142 10.02 21.71 -8.45
C GLU A 142 10.85 21.00 -7.37
N PHE A 143 11.72 20.10 -7.80
CA PHE A 143 12.70 19.46 -6.94
C PHE A 143 13.98 20.29 -6.86
N SER A 144 14.57 20.36 -5.67
CA SER A 144 15.89 20.94 -5.46
C SER A 144 16.97 20.11 -6.16
N SER A 145 17.78 20.80 -6.96
CA SER A 145 18.92 20.19 -7.63
C SER A 145 20.06 19.88 -6.66
N ILE A 146 20.79 18.81 -6.97
CA ILE A 146 21.96 18.34 -6.25
C ILE A 146 23.18 18.55 -7.15
N PRO A 147 24.10 19.45 -6.79
CA PRO A 147 25.35 19.62 -7.52
C PRO A 147 26.14 18.31 -7.55
N PHE A 148 26.64 17.90 -8.72
CA PHE A 148 27.37 16.62 -8.88
C PHE A 148 28.59 16.52 -7.95
N ASP A 149 29.32 17.63 -7.75
CA ASP A 149 30.48 17.74 -6.87
C ASP A 149 30.13 17.56 -5.37
N SER A 150 28.85 17.67 -5.02
CA SER A 150 28.35 17.48 -3.65
C SER A 150 27.96 16.04 -3.34
N VAL A 151 27.81 15.19 -4.36
CA VAL A 151 27.36 13.80 -4.20
C VAL A 151 28.48 12.97 -3.52
N PRO A 152 28.21 12.34 -2.36
CA PRO A 152 29.18 11.48 -1.69
C PRO A 152 29.29 10.11 -2.37
N GLU A 153 30.25 9.30 -1.92
CA GLU A 153 30.30 7.88 -2.28
C GLU A 153 29.07 7.15 -1.72
N ILE A 154 28.24 6.63 -2.62
CA ILE A 154 27.00 5.89 -2.35
C ILE A 154 26.89 4.71 -3.30
N GLU A 155 26.02 3.76 -2.97
CA GLU A 155 25.79 2.59 -3.82
C GLU A 155 25.25 3.02 -5.19
N TYR A 156 25.63 2.31 -6.24
CA TYR A 156 25.23 2.62 -7.61
C TYR A 156 23.70 2.66 -7.78
N GLU A 157 22.98 1.75 -7.13
CA GLU A 157 21.51 1.73 -7.18
C GLU A 157 20.89 2.94 -6.47
N GLU A 158 21.50 3.44 -5.39
CA GLU A 158 21.05 4.66 -4.71
C GLU A 158 21.29 5.90 -5.61
N MET A 159 22.46 5.97 -6.23
CA MET A 159 22.81 7.05 -7.15
C MET A 159 21.86 7.10 -8.34
N LYS A 160 21.56 5.95 -8.95
CA LYS A 160 20.66 5.82 -10.10
C LYS A 160 19.26 6.37 -9.80
N VAL A 161 18.75 6.13 -8.59
CA VAL A 161 17.45 6.66 -8.15
C VAL A 161 17.51 8.17 -7.97
N LEU A 162 18.61 8.73 -7.45
CA LEU A 162 18.78 10.18 -7.23
C LEU A 162 19.12 10.98 -8.49
N MET A 163 19.48 10.33 -9.60
CA MET A 163 19.80 10.99 -10.88
C MET A 163 18.82 12.07 -11.35
N PRO A 164 17.49 11.99 -11.13
CA PRO A 164 16.57 13.05 -11.49
C PRO A 164 16.85 14.40 -10.81
N PHE A 165 17.56 14.39 -9.68
CA PHE A 165 17.91 15.61 -8.92
C PHE A 165 19.34 16.07 -9.17
N ILE A 166 20.21 15.20 -9.70
CA ILE A 166 21.62 15.53 -9.86
C ILE A 166 21.81 16.40 -11.11
N GLU A 167 22.43 17.57 -10.92
CA GLU A 167 22.78 18.48 -12.03
C GLU A 167 23.76 17.79 -12.97
N LYS A 168 23.54 17.96 -14.27
CA LYS A 168 24.45 17.47 -15.32
C LYS A 168 25.58 18.45 -15.56
#